data_AF-A0AAE2UWY7-F1
#
_entry.id   AF-A0AAE2UWY7-F1
#
_cell.length_a   1.000
_cell.length_b   1.000
_cell.length_c   1.000
_cell.angle_alpha   90.00
_cell.angle_beta   90.00
_cell.angle_gamma   90.00
#
_symmetry.space_group_name_H-M   'P 1'
#
loop_
_entity.id
_entity.type
_entity.pdbx_description
1 polymer ?
#
loop_
_entity_poly.entity_id
_entity_poly.type
_entity_poly.pdbx_seq_one_letter_code
_entity_poly.pdbx_strand_id
1 'polypeptide(L)'
;MNYKVGKSSKSDLNEAVSEATLGLKAPKLILFFSNVEPFEEYTKKMKEKFQNSIIIGSTTFAGFCMDGAYKDSLMVMGIEDGIECYADILEEVDKYPLKYIDRVTKCVNNFRDKSNTICFEISTALISCEELVLSTLNSVLDEHKIPLFGGSAGDKGKAEKTMVSFNGIVHNNTCAFVIIKNLSGKIRLYRENIYKKTAHYFTATKVDTRNRIVHEYDNKPAALVMAQALNTTVENLPKYLDSYPLGRIIGSDLYITANQIVTKNNGMSYHAKVYNNSKMVLLEPDDYKNVNNETIATVKKEVPNPSLAIMVNCLARSMLFETDGYLNEFAKNMGNALGNYIGFAGYGEQLRDQHFNQTMVLAVFE
;
A
#
# COMPACT_ATOMS: atom_id res chain seq x y z
N MET A 1 -21.41 -9.57 -2.17
CA MET A 1 -20.31 -10.22 -2.89
C MET A 1 -20.10 -11.63 -2.35
N ASN A 2 -19.74 -12.63 -3.17
CA ASN A 2 -19.35 -13.97 -2.69
C ASN A 2 -17.84 -14.09 -2.76
N TYR A 3 -17.18 -14.15 -1.60
CA TYR A 3 -15.74 -14.26 -1.47
C TYR A 3 -15.37 -15.10 -0.24
N LYS A 4 -14.12 -15.55 -0.18
CA LYS A 4 -13.52 -16.18 0.99
C LYS A 4 -12.18 -15.54 1.27
N VAL A 5 -11.88 -15.40 2.56
CA VAL A 5 -10.53 -15.12 3.06
C VAL A 5 -10.09 -16.34 3.84
N GLY A 6 -8.92 -16.87 3.51
CA GLY A 6 -8.31 -17.99 4.20
C GLY A 6 -6.85 -17.70 4.50
N LYS A 7 -6.31 -18.47 5.44
CA LYS A 7 -4.93 -18.34 5.89
C LYS A 7 -4.35 -19.69 6.22
N SER A 8 -3.02 -19.81 6.12
CA SER A 8 -2.30 -20.97 6.59
C SER A 8 -0.92 -20.58 7.11
N SER A 9 -0.52 -21.22 8.22
CA SER A 9 0.83 -21.16 8.79
C SER A 9 1.53 -22.52 8.71
N LYS A 10 1.04 -23.43 7.87
CA LYS A 10 1.64 -24.75 7.69
C LYS A 10 2.95 -24.64 6.91
N SER A 11 3.93 -25.45 7.29
CA SER A 11 5.23 -25.52 6.62
C SER A 11 5.17 -26.26 5.28
N ASP A 12 4.32 -27.29 5.17
CA ASP A 12 4.10 -27.96 3.89
C ASP A 12 3.31 -27.05 2.94
N LEU A 13 3.88 -26.76 1.77
CA LEU A 13 3.32 -25.79 0.84
C LEU A 13 2.00 -26.26 0.21
N ASN A 14 1.80 -27.57 0.02
CA ASN A 14 0.56 -28.10 -0.55
C ASN A 14 -0.57 -28.05 0.49
N GLU A 15 -0.27 -28.41 1.73
CA GLU A 15 -1.22 -28.27 2.83
C GLU A 15 -1.56 -26.79 3.07
N ALA A 16 -0.56 -25.90 2.99
CA ALA A 16 -0.76 -24.48 3.21
C ALA A 16 -1.69 -23.86 2.16
N VAL A 17 -1.43 -24.14 0.87
CA VAL A 17 -2.33 -23.70 -0.21
C VAL A 17 -3.71 -24.33 -0.05
N SER A 18 -3.81 -25.61 0.31
CA SER A 18 -5.09 -26.29 0.49
C SER A 18 -5.93 -25.70 1.62
N GLU A 19 -5.31 -25.41 2.76
CA GLU A 19 -5.96 -24.78 3.92
C GLU A 19 -6.35 -23.33 3.64
N ALA A 20 -5.42 -22.52 3.11
CA ALA A 20 -5.68 -21.10 2.86
C ALA A 20 -6.72 -20.84 1.76
N THR A 21 -6.99 -21.83 0.90
CA THR A 21 -7.97 -21.74 -0.19
C THR A 21 -9.23 -22.58 0.07
N LEU A 22 -9.40 -23.07 1.30
CA LEU A 22 -10.53 -23.93 1.66
C LEU A 22 -11.87 -23.20 1.41
N GLY A 23 -12.76 -23.86 0.68
CA GLY A 23 -14.09 -23.33 0.34
C GLY A 23 -14.14 -22.46 -0.92
N LEU A 24 -13.00 -22.10 -1.53
CA LEU A 24 -12.97 -21.54 -2.88
C LEU A 24 -13.23 -22.63 -3.92
N LYS A 25 -14.12 -22.35 -4.88
CA LYS A 25 -14.49 -23.26 -5.97
C LYS A 25 -14.02 -22.72 -7.31
N ALA A 26 -14.47 -21.52 -7.67
CA ALA A 26 -14.19 -20.90 -8.97
C ALA A 26 -14.06 -19.36 -8.83
N PRO A 27 -13.03 -18.87 -8.11
CA PRO A 27 -12.81 -17.43 -7.97
C PRO A 27 -12.52 -16.77 -9.32
N LYS A 28 -13.09 -15.60 -9.56
CA LYS A 28 -12.75 -14.72 -10.70
C LYS A 28 -11.40 -14.03 -10.44
N LEU A 29 -11.20 -13.57 -9.21
CA LEU A 29 -9.98 -12.90 -8.75
C LEU A 29 -9.46 -13.55 -7.47
N ILE A 30 -8.16 -13.80 -7.42
CA ILE A 30 -7.42 -14.20 -6.21
C ILE A 30 -6.35 -13.15 -5.91
N LEU A 31 -6.35 -12.68 -4.67
CA LEU A 31 -5.25 -11.91 -4.08
C LEU A 31 -4.59 -12.78 -3.02
N PHE A 32 -3.26 -12.89 -3.03
CA PHE A 32 -2.56 -13.61 -1.95
C PHE A 32 -1.31 -12.87 -1.49
N PHE A 33 -0.97 -13.07 -0.22
CA PHE A 33 0.18 -12.45 0.42
C PHE A 33 0.96 -13.48 1.24
N SER A 34 2.28 -13.49 1.14
CA SER A 34 3.14 -14.37 1.95
C SER A 34 4.49 -13.74 2.28
N ASN A 35 5.29 -14.41 3.10
CA ASN A 35 6.71 -14.10 3.21
C ASN A 35 7.48 -14.46 1.92
N VAL A 36 8.72 -13.98 1.83
CA VAL A 36 9.56 -14.02 0.61
C VAL A 36 9.93 -15.43 0.20
N GLU A 37 10.31 -16.29 1.15
CA GLU A 37 10.94 -17.58 0.86
C GLU A 37 10.04 -18.56 0.08
N PRO A 38 8.78 -18.83 0.48
CA PRO A 38 7.89 -19.75 -0.24
C PRO A 38 7.12 -19.07 -1.40
N PHE A 39 7.29 -17.76 -1.62
CA PHE A 39 6.41 -16.96 -2.49
C PHE A 39 6.34 -17.48 -3.93
N GLU A 40 7.48 -17.88 -4.49
CA GLU A 40 7.53 -18.40 -5.87
C GLU A 40 6.78 -19.73 -6.01
N GLU A 41 6.89 -20.61 -5.02
CA GLU A 41 6.19 -21.89 -5.02
C GLU A 41 4.69 -21.73 -4.77
N TYR A 42 4.29 -20.83 -3.86
CA TYR A 42 2.88 -20.46 -3.72
C TYR A 42 2.30 -19.88 -5.02
N THR A 43 3.08 -19.05 -5.72
CA THR A 43 2.69 -18.48 -7.02
C THR A 43 2.33 -19.59 -8.03
N LYS A 44 3.21 -20.59 -8.20
CA LYS A 44 2.98 -21.73 -9.11
C LYS A 44 1.76 -22.55 -8.68
N LYS A 45 1.70 -22.96 -7.40
CA LYS A 45 0.63 -23.81 -6.86
C LYS A 45 -0.75 -23.16 -6.93
N MET A 46 -0.83 -21.84 -6.70
CA MET A 46 -2.08 -21.10 -6.86
C MET A 46 -2.60 -21.17 -8.30
N LYS A 47 -1.71 -21.01 -9.30
CA LYS A 47 -2.10 -21.07 -10.71
C LYS A 47 -2.47 -22.47 -11.15
N GLU A 48 -1.76 -23.50 -10.69
CA GLU A 48 -2.09 -24.91 -10.94
C GLU A 48 -3.49 -25.25 -10.42
N LYS A 49 -3.84 -24.78 -9.22
CA LYS A 49 -5.13 -25.02 -8.59
C LYS A 49 -6.27 -24.21 -9.22
N PHE A 50 -6.02 -22.96 -9.62
CA PHE A 50 -7.03 -22.03 -10.11
C PHE A 50 -6.69 -21.49 -11.51
N GLN A 51 -6.72 -22.37 -12.50
CA GLN A 51 -6.23 -22.08 -13.86
C GLN A 51 -6.99 -20.93 -14.55
N ASN A 52 -8.28 -20.78 -14.25
CA ASN A 52 -9.16 -19.78 -14.89
C ASN A 52 -9.26 -18.45 -14.13
N SER A 53 -8.62 -18.34 -12.97
CA SER A 53 -8.66 -17.14 -12.15
C SER A 53 -7.60 -16.13 -12.59
N ILE A 54 -7.92 -14.86 -12.41
CA ILE A 54 -6.91 -13.79 -12.32
C ILE A 54 -6.25 -13.92 -10.94
N ILE A 55 -4.93 -14.03 -10.88
CA ILE A 55 -4.20 -14.21 -9.63
C ILE A 55 -3.13 -13.14 -9.51
N ILE A 56 -3.21 -12.32 -8.46
CA ILE A 56 -2.16 -11.36 -8.09
C ILE A 56 -1.61 -11.77 -6.72
N GLY A 57 -0.29 -11.86 -6.63
CA GLY A 57 0.43 -12.16 -5.39
C GLY A 57 1.41 -11.07 -5.03
N SER A 58 1.66 -10.89 -3.73
CA SER A 58 2.76 -10.06 -3.28
C SER A 58 3.41 -10.58 -2.00
N THR A 59 4.71 -10.34 -1.86
CA THR A 59 5.36 -10.53 -0.57
C THR A 59 4.91 -9.45 0.41
N THR A 60 4.82 -9.80 1.69
CA THR A 60 4.35 -8.88 2.75
C THR A 60 5.19 -9.02 4.01
N PHE A 61 5.23 -7.96 4.82
CA PHE A 61 5.72 -8.04 6.20
C PHE A 61 4.77 -8.83 7.10
N ALA A 62 3.47 -8.58 6.95
CA ALA A 62 2.40 -9.22 7.71
C ALA A 62 1.12 -9.24 6.88
N GLY A 63 0.33 -10.30 7.01
CA GLY A 63 -1.03 -10.38 6.52
C GLY A 63 -2.03 -10.02 7.61
N PHE A 64 -3.16 -9.45 7.22
CA PHE A 64 -4.23 -9.04 8.13
C PHE A 64 -5.56 -9.67 7.70
N CYS A 65 -6.32 -10.14 8.68
CA CYS A 65 -7.72 -10.52 8.51
C CYS A 65 -8.48 -10.30 9.83
N MET A 66 -9.76 -10.68 9.84
CA MET A 66 -10.61 -10.54 11.04
C MET A 66 -10.10 -11.31 12.27
N ASP A 67 -9.31 -12.38 12.06
CA ASP A 67 -8.76 -13.19 13.16
C ASP A 67 -7.54 -12.54 13.82
N GLY A 68 -6.87 -11.61 13.13
CA GLY A 68 -5.64 -11.00 13.61
C GLY A 68 -4.62 -10.68 12.52
N ALA A 69 -3.40 -10.41 12.99
CA ALA A 69 -2.22 -10.19 12.14
C ALA A 69 -1.34 -11.45 12.15
N TYR A 70 -0.81 -11.81 10.97
CA TYR A 70 -0.01 -13.03 10.79
C TYR A 70 1.28 -12.75 10.01
N LYS A 71 2.39 -13.28 10.50
CA LYS A 71 3.70 -13.27 9.84
C LYS A 71 4.04 -14.69 9.42
N ASP A 72 4.93 -14.82 8.43
CA ASP A 72 5.39 -16.12 7.91
C ASP A 72 4.23 -17.08 7.57
N SER A 73 3.17 -16.52 6.98
CA SER A 73 1.92 -17.21 6.67
C SER A 73 1.48 -16.90 5.25
N LEU A 74 0.72 -17.80 4.64
CA LEU A 74 0.00 -17.57 3.39
C LEU A 74 -1.40 -17.02 3.71
N MET A 75 -1.70 -15.81 3.25
CA MET A 75 -3.04 -15.22 3.25
C MET A 75 -3.62 -15.23 1.85
N VAL A 76 -4.90 -15.56 1.71
CA VAL A 76 -5.58 -15.64 0.42
C VAL A 76 -6.96 -15.03 0.51
N MET A 77 -7.33 -14.24 -0.48
CA MET A 77 -8.70 -13.84 -0.73
C MET A 77 -9.08 -14.27 -2.15
N GLY A 78 -10.19 -14.99 -2.28
CA GLY A 78 -10.77 -15.32 -3.58
C GLY A 78 -12.19 -14.75 -3.69
N ILE A 79 -12.45 -13.98 -4.73
CA ILE A 79 -13.77 -13.41 -5.04
C ILE A 79 -14.38 -14.20 -6.19
N GLU A 80 -15.50 -14.87 -5.94
CA GLU A 80 -16.19 -15.72 -6.92
C GLU A 80 -17.27 -14.94 -7.68
N ASP A 81 -17.99 -14.05 -6.99
CA ASP A 81 -19.10 -13.32 -7.60
C ASP A 81 -19.36 -11.95 -6.98
N GLY A 82 -20.09 -11.09 -7.71
CA GLY A 82 -20.36 -9.70 -7.36
C GLY A 82 -19.37 -8.70 -7.96
N ILE A 83 -18.40 -9.18 -8.76
CA ILE A 83 -17.44 -8.35 -9.49
C ILE A 83 -17.38 -8.70 -10.98
N GLU A 84 -16.96 -7.71 -11.76
CA GLU A 84 -16.32 -7.83 -13.07
C GLU A 84 -14.91 -7.24 -12.94
N CYS A 85 -13.88 -7.93 -13.43
CA CYS A 85 -12.51 -7.46 -13.26
C CYS A 85 -11.60 -7.82 -14.42
N TYR A 86 -10.64 -6.93 -14.70
CA TYR A 86 -9.59 -7.11 -15.71
C TYR A 86 -8.26 -6.67 -15.10
N ALA A 87 -7.21 -7.43 -15.37
CA ALA A 87 -5.92 -7.23 -14.75
C ALA A 87 -4.80 -7.44 -15.77
N ASP A 88 -3.68 -6.76 -15.53
CA ASP A 88 -2.45 -6.94 -16.29
C ASP A 88 -1.28 -6.45 -15.42
N ILE A 89 -0.09 -6.41 -16.01
CA ILE A 89 1.13 -5.93 -15.38
C ILE A 89 1.80 -4.82 -16.20
N LEU A 90 2.45 -3.91 -15.50
CA LEU A 90 3.48 -3.03 -16.02
C LEU A 90 4.84 -3.65 -15.67
N GLU A 91 5.65 -3.95 -16.68
CA GLU A 91 7.01 -4.44 -16.47
C GLU A 91 8.00 -3.28 -16.59
N GLU A 92 9.28 -3.48 -16.25
CA GLU A 92 10.33 -2.46 -16.35
C GLU A 92 9.94 -1.11 -15.69
N VAL A 93 9.21 -1.15 -14.57
CA VAL A 93 8.57 0.06 -14.01
C VAL A 93 9.55 1.11 -13.48
N ASP A 94 10.81 0.72 -13.24
CA ASP A 94 11.91 1.61 -12.88
C ASP A 94 12.44 2.44 -14.06
N LYS A 95 12.11 2.05 -15.31
CA LYS A 95 12.68 2.66 -16.52
C LYS A 95 11.63 3.12 -17.52
N TYR A 96 10.72 2.23 -17.90
CA TYR A 96 9.84 2.43 -19.06
C TYR A 96 8.39 1.99 -18.85
N PRO A 97 7.72 2.34 -17.73
CA PRO A 97 6.34 1.90 -17.48
C PRO A 97 5.35 2.38 -18.56
N LEU A 98 5.62 3.53 -19.20
CA LEU A 98 4.77 4.07 -20.28
C LEU A 98 4.64 3.14 -21.50
N LYS A 99 5.57 2.20 -21.73
CA LYS A 99 5.45 1.17 -22.79
C LYS A 99 4.17 0.33 -22.64
N TYR A 100 3.62 0.26 -21.44
CA TYR A 100 2.53 -0.63 -21.07
C TYR A 100 1.18 0.08 -20.93
N ILE A 101 1.08 1.37 -21.33
CA ILE A 101 -0.20 2.12 -21.33
C ILE A 101 -1.30 1.35 -22.08
N ASP A 102 -0.99 0.76 -23.23
CA ASP A 102 -1.96 -0.01 -24.02
C ASP A 102 -2.58 -1.19 -23.24
N ARG A 103 -1.84 -1.79 -22.29
CA ARG A 103 -2.37 -2.85 -21.42
C ARG A 103 -3.42 -2.31 -20.45
N VAL A 104 -3.16 -1.13 -19.87
CA VAL A 104 -4.10 -0.41 -18.99
C VAL A 104 -5.35 -0.02 -19.77
N THR A 105 -5.18 0.59 -20.94
CA THR A 105 -6.26 1.00 -21.84
C THR A 105 -7.13 -0.19 -22.27
N LYS A 106 -6.52 -1.34 -22.60
CA LYS A 106 -7.26 -2.58 -22.91
C LYS A 106 -8.11 -3.05 -21.73
N CYS A 107 -7.57 -3.05 -20.52
CA CYS A 107 -8.34 -3.43 -19.32
C CYS A 107 -9.54 -2.50 -19.09
N VAL A 108 -9.35 -1.19 -19.23
CA VAL A 108 -10.44 -0.21 -19.08
C VAL A 108 -11.50 -0.35 -20.18
N ASN A 109 -11.10 -0.62 -21.41
CA ASN A 109 -12.00 -0.74 -22.55
C ASN A 109 -12.85 -2.02 -22.55
N ASN A 110 -12.44 -3.05 -21.79
CA ASN A 110 -13.27 -4.24 -21.62
C ASN A 110 -14.57 -3.96 -20.86
N PHE A 111 -14.58 -2.94 -19.98
CA PHE A 111 -15.81 -2.52 -19.30
C PHE A 111 -16.72 -1.74 -20.25
N ARG A 112 -17.94 -2.26 -20.45
CA ARG A 112 -19.01 -1.54 -21.15
C ARG A 112 -19.37 -0.24 -20.42
N ASP A 113 -19.45 -0.30 -19.10
CA ASP A 113 -19.67 0.84 -18.21
C ASP A 113 -18.57 0.87 -17.14
N LYS A 114 -17.91 2.02 -17.00
CA LYS A 114 -16.76 2.22 -16.11
C LYS A 114 -17.17 2.80 -14.76
N SER A 115 -18.45 3.05 -14.53
CA SER A 115 -18.94 3.48 -13.21
C SER A 115 -18.70 2.39 -12.15
N ASN A 116 -18.55 2.82 -10.89
CA ASN A 116 -18.34 1.94 -9.74
C ASN A 116 -17.15 0.98 -9.89
N THR A 117 -16.08 1.47 -10.52
CA THR A 117 -14.82 0.76 -10.68
C THR A 117 -13.75 1.33 -9.77
N ILE A 118 -12.77 0.50 -9.43
CA ILE A 118 -11.57 0.90 -8.72
C ILE A 118 -10.38 0.13 -9.27
N CYS A 119 -9.23 0.77 -9.38
CA CYS A 119 -7.96 0.10 -9.68
C CYS A 119 -7.26 -0.24 -8.37
N PHE A 120 -6.96 -1.51 -8.15
CA PHE A 120 -6.05 -1.97 -7.11
C PHE A 120 -4.70 -2.32 -7.75
N GLU A 121 -3.60 -1.79 -7.22
CA GLU A 121 -2.26 -2.11 -7.71
C GLU A 121 -1.31 -2.55 -6.60
N ILE A 122 -0.35 -3.41 -6.95
CA ILE A 122 0.76 -3.77 -6.10
C ILE A 122 2.06 -3.70 -6.89
N SER A 123 2.99 -2.88 -6.39
CA SER A 123 4.30 -2.66 -7.00
C SER A 123 5.42 -3.38 -6.25
N THR A 124 6.42 -3.89 -6.97
CA THR A 124 7.69 -4.28 -6.34
C THR A 124 8.31 -3.07 -5.65
N ALA A 125 8.74 -3.24 -4.40
CA ALA A 125 9.38 -2.18 -3.64
C ALA A 125 10.88 -2.09 -3.91
N LEU A 126 11.55 -1.17 -3.23
CA LEU A 126 13.02 -1.01 -3.19
C LEU A 126 13.66 -0.49 -4.49
N ILE A 127 12.86 -0.17 -5.50
CA ILE A 127 13.32 0.38 -6.79
C ILE A 127 12.81 1.80 -7.06
N SER A 128 12.14 2.44 -6.10
CA SER A 128 11.65 3.83 -6.18
C SER A 128 10.78 4.11 -7.42
N CYS A 129 9.94 3.15 -7.80
CA CYS A 129 9.13 3.21 -9.01
C CYS A 129 7.71 3.76 -8.80
N GLU A 130 7.28 3.94 -7.54
CA GLU A 130 5.89 4.13 -7.16
C GLU A 130 5.25 5.32 -7.90
N GLU A 131 5.89 6.49 -7.92
CA GLU A 131 5.30 7.65 -8.61
C GLU A 131 5.29 7.50 -10.15
N LEU A 132 6.22 6.72 -10.72
CA LEU A 132 6.21 6.44 -12.17
C LEU A 132 5.08 5.48 -12.55
N VAL A 133 4.85 4.45 -11.73
CA VAL A 133 3.71 3.54 -11.84
C VAL A 133 2.41 4.32 -11.74
N LEU A 134 2.25 5.14 -10.71
CA LEU A 134 1.05 5.95 -10.50
C LEU A 134 0.80 6.92 -11.65
N SER A 135 1.83 7.62 -12.12
CA SER A 135 1.69 8.50 -13.28
C SER A 135 1.29 7.74 -14.55
N THR A 136 1.77 6.51 -14.72
CA THR A 136 1.45 5.68 -15.89
C THR A 136 0.02 5.18 -15.83
N LEU A 137 -0.42 4.61 -14.70
CA LEU A 137 -1.78 4.12 -14.52
C LEU A 137 -2.80 5.27 -14.64
N ASN A 138 -2.57 6.38 -13.93
CA ASN A 138 -3.50 7.51 -13.93
C ASN A 138 -3.55 8.25 -15.27
N SER A 139 -2.55 8.12 -16.14
CA SER A 139 -2.63 8.64 -17.52
C SER A 139 -3.81 8.08 -18.33
N VAL A 140 -4.36 6.92 -17.92
CA VAL A 140 -5.56 6.31 -18.49
C VAL A 140 -6.73 6.39 -17.52
N LEU A 141 -6.51 6.10 -16.23
CA LEU A 141 -7.61 5.99 -15.26
C LEU A 141 -8.32 7.32 -14.98
N ASP A 142 -7.60 8.45 -15.01
CA ASP A 142 -8.17 9.77 -14.70
C ASP A 142 -9.21 10.21 -15.73
N GLU A 143 -9.00 9.92 -17.01
CA GLU A 143 -9.96 10.20 -18.09
C GLU A 143 -11.33 9.55 -17.80
N HIS A 144 -11.30 8.37 -17.17
CA HIS A 144 -12.48 7.59 -16.86
C HIS A 144 -12.95 7.72 -15.40
N LYS A 145 -12.30 8.60 -14.61
CA LYS A 145 -12.58 8.82 -13.18
C LYS A 145 -12.54 7.54 -12.35
N ILE A 146 -11.64 6.62 -12.70
CA ILE A 146 -11.45 5.37 -11.98
C ILE A 146 -10.44 5.64 -10.85
N PRO A 147 -10.85 5.66 -9.57
CA PRO A 147 -9.90 5.85 -8.49
C PRO A 147 -8.93 4.67 -8.41
N LEU A 148 -7.71 4.95 -7.94
CA LEU A 148 -6.68 3.96 -7.70
C LEU A 148 -6.35 3.89 -6.21
N PHE A 149 -6.08 2.68 -5.72
CA PHE A 149 -5.39 2.46 -4.46
C PHE A 149 -4.44 1.26 -4.57
N GLY A 150 -3.46 1.17 -3.68
CA GLY A 150 -2.45 0.13 -3.77
C GLY A 150 -1.44 0.14 -2.65
N GLY A 151 -0.47 -0.75 -2.78
CA GLY A 151 0.68 -0.84 -1.89
C GLY A 151 1.96 -1.24 -2.63
N SER A 152 3.10 -0.88 -2.07
CA SER A 152 4.36 -1.53 -2.44
C SER A 152 4.51 -2.84 -1.66
N ALA A 153 5.04 -3.89 -2.30
CA ALA A 153 5.33 -5.17 -1.67
C ALA A 153 6.21 -5.00 -0.39
N GLY A 154 6.12 -5.94 0.54
CA GLY A 154 6.88 -5.94 1.79
C GLY A 154 7.82 -7.15 1.92
N ASP A 155 8.68 -7.09 2.92
CA ASP A 155 9.52 -8.21 3.37
C ASP A 155 9.59 -8.23 4.91
N LYS A 156 10.58 -8.89 5.50
CA LYS A 156 10.76 -8.98 6.96
C LYS A 156 11.24 -7.68 7.64
N GLY A 157 11.06 -6.53 7.00
CA GLY A 157 11.51 -5.21 7.50
C GLY A 157 13.00 -4.97 7.31
N LYS A 158 13.65 -5.72 6.40
CA LYS A 158 15.09 -5.63 6.14
C LYS A 158 15.46 -4.92 4.85
N ALA A 159 14.46 -4.64 4.00
CA ALA A 159 14.63 -4.03 2.69
C ALA A 159 15.62 -4.81 1.81
N GLU A 160 15.51 -6.14 1.81
CA GLU A 160 16.39 -7.05 1.08
C GLU A 160 15.78 -7.53 -0.23
N LYS A 161 14.51 -7.97 -0.20
CA LYS A 161 13.87 -8.58 -1.37
C LYS A 161 12.35 -8.49 -1.27
N THR A 162 11.73 -7.95 -2.31
CA THR A 162 10.27 -7.99 -2.46
C THR A 162 9.89 -8.57 -3.81
N MET A 163 8.74 -9.23 -3.89
CA MET A 163 8.28 -9.89 -5.11
C MET A 163 6.79 -9.62 -5.33
N VAL A 164 6.41 -9.50 -6.60
CA VAL A 164 5.02 -9.43 -7.07
C VAL A 164 4.84 -10.52 -8.11
N SER A 165 3.70 -11.20 -8.09
CA SER A 165 3.36 -12.22 -9.07
C SER A 165 2.04 -11.94 -9.75
N PHE A 166 1.95 -12.40 -11.00
CA PHE A 166 0.74 -12.35 -11.80
C PHE A 166 0.56 -13.68 -12.51
N ASN A 167 -0.63 -14.29 -12.35
CA ASN A 167 -1.05 -15.50 -13.05
C ASN A 167 -0.05 -16.66 -13.04
N GLY A 168 0.63 -16.88 -11.91
CA GLY A 168 1.56 -18.00 -11.74
C GLY A 168 3.02 -17.69 -12.08
N ILE A 169 3.35 -16.43 -12.40
CA ILE A 169 4.71 -16.00 -12.71
C ILE A 169 5.11 -14.91 -11.72
N VAL A 170 6.32 -15.02 -11.15
CA VAL A 170 6.91 -13.94 -10.37
C VAL A 170 7.65 -12.99 -11.30
N HIS A 171 7.38 -11.69 -11.16
CA HIS A 171 7.98 -10.66 -11.99
C HIS A 171 8.91 -9.76 -11.17
N ASN A 172 10.02 -9.36 -11.78
CA ASN A 172 10.95 -8.38 -11.22
C ASN A 172 10.61 -6.98 -11.77
N ASN A 173 10.88 -5.93 -10.99
CA ASN A 173 10.63 -4.54 -11.37
C ASN A 173 9.26 -4.35 -12.05
N THR A 174 8.20 -4.70 -11.33
CA THR A 174 6.85 -4.84 -11.89
C THR A 174 5.80 -4.25 -10.97
N CYS A 175 4.75 -3.72 -11.58
CA CYS A 175 3.49 -3.42 -10.92
C CYS A 175 2.41 -4.34 -11.51
N ALA A 176 1.72 -5.10 -10.66
CA ALA A 176 0.52 -5.82 -11.06
C ALA A 176 -0.70 -4.98 -10.66
N PHE A 177 -1.67 -4.85 -11.56
CA PHE A 177 -2.90 -4.12 -11.29
C PHE A 177 -4.13 -4.91 -11.70
N VAL A 178 -5.23 -4.67 -11.00
CA VAL A 178 -6.56 -5.16 -11.34
C VAL A 178 -7.55 -4.02 -11.22
N ILE A 179 -8.36 -3.83 -12.26
CA ILE A 179 -9.51 -2.94 -12.23
C ILE A 179 -10.72 -3.79 -11.87
N ILE A 180 -11.41 -3.42 -10.81
CA ILE A 180 -12.53 -4.15 -10.23
C ILE A 180 -13.77 -3.25 -10.34
N LYS A 181 -14.79 -3.71 -11.05
CA LYS A 181 -16.14 -3.13 -11.00
C LYS A 181 -16.93 -3.84 -9.90
N ASN A 182 -17.46 -3.08 -8.96
CA ASN A 182 -18.43 -3.60 -8.01
C ASN A 182 -19.81 -3.63 -8.70
N LEU A 183 -20.43 -4.82 -8.79
CA LEU A 183 -21.69 -4.99 -9.52
C LEU A 183 -22.91 -4.51 -8.75
N SER A 184 -22.78 -4.27 -7.44
CA SER A 184 -23.84 -3.76 -6.56
C SER A 184 -23.26 -2.88 -5.47
N GLY A 185 -23.99 -1.86 -4.99
CA GLY A 185 -23.48 -0.96 -3.94
C GLY A 185 -22.43 0.02 -4.48
N LYS A 186 -21.64 0.62 -3.59
CA LYS A 186 -20.57 1.56 -3.91
C LYS A 186 -19.21 1.07 -3.41
N ILE A 187 -18.16 1.74 -3.84
CA ILE A 187 -16.80 1.56 -3.34
C ILE A 187 -16.39 2.84 -2.62
N ARG A 188 -15.87 2.71 -1.41
CA ARG A 188 -15.35 3.83 -0.62
C ARG A 188 -13.89 3.62 -0.28
N LEU A 189 -13.15 4.72 -0.29
CA LEU A 189 -11.73 4.75 0.02
C LEU A 189 -11.51 5.56 1.29
N TYR A 190 -10.73 5.00 2.20
CA TYR A 190 -10.33 5.64 3.44
C TYR A 190 -8.81 5.71 3.50
N ARG A 191 -8.31 6.76 4.13
CA ARG A 191 -6.91 6.95 4.46
C ARG A 191 -6.79 7.26 5.94
N GLU A 192 -5.92 6.56 6.62
CA GLU A 192 -5.64 6.81 8.04
C GLU A 192 -4.22 7.32 8.22
N ASN A 193 -4.08 8.39 9.00
CA ASN A 193 -2.81 8.99 9.37
C ASN A 193 -2.72 9.03 10.90
N ILE A 194 -1.69 8.38 11.45
CA ILE A 194 -1.44 8.30 12.90
C ILE A 194 -0.48 9.39 13.41
N TYR A 195 -0.28 10.45 12.63
CA TYR A 195 0.58 11.59 12.94
C TYR A 195 -0.18 12.90 12.84
N LYS A 196 0.16 13.84 13.71
CA LYS A 196 -0.38 15.21 13.71
C LYS A 196 0.66 16.24 13.31
N LYS A 197 0.18 17.40 12.86
CA LYS A 197 1.01 18.53 12.45
C LYS A 197 1.62 19.22 13.67
N THR A 198 2.92 19.47 13.64
CA THR A 198 3.57 20.38 14.58
C THR A 198 3.40 21.84 14.13
N ALA A 199 4.00 22.78 14.85
CA ALA A 199 4.08 24.18 14.46
C ALA A 199 5.15 24.47 13.38
N HIS A 200 5.97 23.49 12.99
CA HIS A 200 7.10 23.70 12.09
C HIS A 200 6.73 23.42 10.64
N TYR A 201 6.64 24.49 9.85
CA TYR A 201 6.34 24.46 8.41
C TYR A 201 7.56 24.95 7.62
N PHE A 202 7.77 24.34 6.46
CA PHE A 202 8.91 24.63 5.59
C PHE A 202 8.49 24.69 4.12
N THR A 203 9.28 25.39 3.30
CA THR A 203 9.18 25.30 1.84
C THR A 203 10.41 24.57 1.30
N ALA A 204 10.22 23.51 0.53
CA ALA A 204 11.33 22.82 -0.14
C ALA A 204 11.88 23.70 -1.27
N THR A 205 12.99 24.42 -1.04
CA THR A 205 13.52 25.42 -1.97
C THR A 205 14.53 24.87 -2.96
N LYS A 206 15.18 23.75 -2.63
CA LYS A 206 16.12 23.05 -3.52
C LYS A 206 15.99 21.54 -3.36
N VAL A 207 15.50 20.89 -4.41
CA VAL A 207 15.17 19.46 -4.39
C VAL A 207 15.77 18.74 -5.58
N ASP A 208 16.44 17.62 -5.33
CA ASP A 208 16.73 16.58 -6.30
C ASP A 208 15.59 15.54 -6.24
N THR A 209 14.56 15.79 -7.05
CA THR A 209 13.36 14.96 -7.09
C THR A 209 13.65 13.54 -7.57
N ARG A 210 14.68 13.34 -8.41
CA ARG A 210 15.00 12.02 -8.95
C ARG A 210 15.55 11.10 -7.87
N ASN A 211 16.45 11.62 -7.05
CA ASN A 211 17.06 10.87 -5.96
C ASN A 211 16.30 11.01 -4.63
N ARG A 212 15.12 11.65 -4.63
CA ARG A 212 14.27 11.91 -3.44
C ARG A 212 15.03 12.66 -2.33
N ILE A 213 15.91 13.60 -2.70
CA ILE A 213 16.70 14.40 -1.75
C ILE A 213 16.22 15.84 -1.74
N VAL A 214 15.88 16.36 -0.57
CA VAL A 214 15.73 17.80 -0.35
C VAL A 214 17.04 18.35 0.18
N HIS A 215 17.68 19.21 -0.59
CA HIS A 215 18.91 19.87 -0.19
C HIS A 215 18.62 21.04 0.77
N GLU A 216 17.55 21.79 0.50
CA GLU A 216 17.25 23.00 1.26
C GLU A 216 15.76 23.14 1.59
N TYR A 217 15.52 23.57 2.83
CA TYR A 217 14.25 24.11 3.30
C TYR A 217 14.43 25.60 3.60
N ASP A 218 13.55 26.43 3.05
CA ASP A 218 13.57 27.90 3.23
C ASP A 218 14.97 28.52 3.01
N ASN A 219 15.64 28.08 1.94
CA ASN A 219 17.00 28.48 1.54
C ASN A 219 18.10 28.16 2.56
N LYS A 220 17.87 27.18 3.44
CA LYS A 220 18.85 26.66 4.41
C LYS A 220 19.02 25.16 4.25
N PRO A 221 20.19 24.57 4.59
CA PRO A 221 20.39 23.12 4.50
C PRO A 221 19.31 22.34 5.25
N ALA A 222 18.69 21.38 4.58
CA ALA A 222 17.49 20.71 5.07
C ALA A 222 17.71 20.02 6.43
N ALA A 223 18.86 19.38 6.64
CA ALA A 223 19.19 18.72 7.89
C ALA A 223 19.33 19.70 9.07
N LEU A 224 19.85 20.92 8.83
CA LEU A 224 19.95 21.94 9.87
C LEU A 224 18.56 22.45 10.28
N VAL A 225 17.68 22.67 9.30
CA VAL A 225 16.30 23.11 9.56
C VAL A 225 15.55 22.05 10.39
N MET A 226 15.70 20.77 10.03
CA MET A 226 15.10 19.66 10.77
C MET A 226 15.66 19.52 12.18
N ALA A 227 16.99 19.63 12.34
CA ALA A 227 17.63 19.57 13.65
C ALA A 227 17.17 20.71 14.58
N GLN A 228 17.04 21.93 14.05
CA GLN A 228 16.50 23.07 14.79
C GLN A 228 15.04 22.85 15.21
N ALA A 229 14.20 22.38 14.30
CA ALA A 229 12.79 22.10 14.61
C ALA A 229 12.62 21.04 15.70
N LEU A 230 13.51 20.05 15.75
CA LEU A 230 13.52 18.97 16.74
C LEU A 230 14.36 19.28 17.98
N ASN A 231 14.87 20.51 18.13
CA ASN A 231 15.76 20.93 19.23
C ASN A 231 16.95 19.97 19.45
N THR A 232 17.59 19.55 18.36
CA THR A 232 18.70 18.60 18.34
C THR A 232 19.85 19.09 17.45
N THR A 233 20.91 18.30 17.32
CA THR A 233 22.01 18.55 16.38
C THR A 233 21.88 17.67 15.13
N VAL A 234 22.55 18.03 14.03
CA VAL A 234 22.52 17.23 12.79
C VAL A 234 23.07 15.83 13.04
N GLU A 235 24.08 15.70 13.89
CA GLU A 235 24.69 14.41 14.27
C GLU A 235 23.72 13.51 15.03
N ASN A 236 22.79 14.10 15.78
CA ASN A 236 21.77 13.37 16.56
C ASN A 236 20.45 13.20 15.81
N LEU A 237 20.25 13.90 14.68
CA LEU A 237 19.04 13.84 13.87
C LEU A 237 18.67 12.40 13.41
N PRO A 238 19.61 11.50 13.09
CA PRO A 238 19.29 10.11 12.74
C PRO A 238 18.38 9.38 13.74
N LYS A 239 18.44 9.72 15.03
CA LYS A 239 17.62 9.09 16.09
C LYS A 239 16.13 9.43 15.98
N TYR A 240 15.78 10.48 15.23
CA TYR A 240 14.42 11.01 15.13
C TYR A 240 13.73 10.67 13.80
N LEU A 241 14.47 10.16 12.82
CA LEU A 241 13.98 10.02 11.44
C LEU A 241 12.74 9.13 11.33
N ASP A 242 12.68 8.05 12.10
CA ASP A 242 11.55 7.11 12.07
C ASP A 242 10.28 7.67 12.75
N SER A 243 10.46 8.54 13.75
CA SER A 243 9.37 9.03 14.60
C SER A 243 8.79 10.37 14.15
N TYR A 244 9.55 11.18 13.41
CA TYR A 244 9.16 12.54 13.04
C TYR A 244 9.24 12.74 11.52
N PRO A 245 8.30 12.15 10.74
CA PRO A 245 8.28 12.29 9.29
C PRO A 245 7.86 13.71 8.88
N LEU A 246 7.99 14.00 7.58
CA LEU A 246 7.40 15.21 7.01
C LEU A 246 6.08 14.90 6.32
N GLY A 247 5.17 15.86 6.37
CA GLY A 247 3.97 15.86 5.54
C GLY A 247 4.07 16.90 4.43
N ARG A 248 3.81 16.49 3.17
CA ARG A 248 3.59 17.38 2.03
C ARG A 248 2.15 17.89 2.08
N ILE A 249 1.96 19.20 1.91
CA ILE A 249 0.64 19.83 1.86
C ILE A 249 0.32 20.14 0.41
N ILE A 250 -0.75 19.55 -0.12
CA ILE A 250 -1.25 19.80 -1.48
C ILE A 250 -2.75 20.06 -1.38
N GLY A 251 -3.17 21.27 -1.73
CA GLY A 251 -4.54 21.73 -1.46
C GLY A 251 -4.84 21.68 0.04
N SER A 252 -5.91 20.99 0.42
CA SER A 252 -6.29 20.75 1.82
C SER A 252 -5.70 19.46 2.41
N ASP A 253 -5.05 18.64 1.59
CA ASP A 253 -4.59 17.30 1.98
C ASP A 253 -3.15 17.28 2.51
N LEU A 254 -2.90 16.29 3.37
CA LEU A 254 -1.59 16.00 3.95
C LEU A 254 -1.10 14.63 3.48
N TYR A 255 0.14 14.57 3.00
CA TYR A 255 0.74 13.36 2.46
C TYR A 255 2.10 13.10 3.09
N ILE A 256 2.19 12.05 3.90
CA ILE A 256 3.41 11.74 4.64
C ILE A 256 4.50 11.24 3.69
N THR A 257 5.71 11.74 3.90
CA THR A 257 6.94 11.24 3.30
C THR A 257 7.88 10.80 4.42
N ALA A 258 8.20 9.51 4.47
CA ALA A 258 9.08 9.00 5.51
C ALA A 258 10.52 9.47 5.25
N ASN A 259 11.23 9.81 6.32
CA ASN A 259 12.65 10.12 6.26
C ASN A 259 13.44 8.85 5.96
N GLN A 260 14.52 8.96 5.19
CA GLN A 260 15.44 7.86 4.93
C GLN A 260 16.78 8.09 5.65
N ILE A 261 17.55 9.08 5.20
CA ILE A 261 18.87 9.40 5.77
C ILE A 261 19.17 10.89 5.70
N VAL A 262 20.05 11.34 6.60
CA VAL A 262 20.78 12.61 6.45
C VAL A 262 21.91 12.39 5.44
N THR A 263 21.92 13.17 4.37
CA THR A 263 22.98 13.10 3.35
C THR A 263 24.28 13.75 3.83
N LYS A 264 25.42 13.39 3.22
CA LYS A 264 26.74 13.96 3.57
C LYS A 264 26.81 15.50 3.44
N ASN A 265 25.97 16.11 2.61
CA ASN A 265 25.93 17.55 2.35
C ASN A 265 24.79 18.26 3.11
N ASN A 266 24.36 17.74 4.27
CA ASN A 266 23.28 18.31 5.09
C ASN A 266 21.90 18.43 4.38
N GLY A 267 21.67 17.65 3.34
CA GLY A 267 20.34 17.41 2.79
C GLY A 267 19.61 16.25 3.50
N MET A 268 18.31 16.11 3.25
CA MET A 268 17.45 15.03 3.76
C MET A 268 16.98 14.15 2.60
N SER A 269 17.21 12.83 2.69
CA SER A 269 16.66 11.84 1.75
C SER A 269 15.34 11.29 2.26
N TYR A 270 14.42 10.97 1.35
CA TYR A 270 13.06 10.53 1.66
C TYR A 270 12.64 9.28 0.91
N HIS A 271 11.67 8.56 1.44
CA HIS A 271 11.06 7.40 0.79
C HIS A 271 10.01 7.75 -0.27
N ALA A 272 9.55 9.01 -0.37
CA ALA A 272 8.67 9.49 -1.43
C ALA A 272 9.21 10.78 -2.06
N LYS A 273 8.78 11.09 -3.29
CA LYS A 273 9.20 12.29 -4.01
C LYS A 273 8.71 13.58 -3.32
N VAL A 274 9.63 14.53 -3.22
CA VAL A 274 9.35 15.94 -2.91
C VAL A 274 9.67 16.77 -4.17
N TYR A 275 8.93 17.85 -4.38
CA TYR A 275 9.14 18.78 -5.50
C TYR A 275 9.56 20.15 -4.99
N ASN A 276 10.28 20.91 -5.83
CA ASN A 276 10.55 22.32 -5.51
C ASN A 276 9.25 23.07 -5.25
N ASN A 277 9.29 23.96 -4.26
CA ASN A 277 8.18 24.74 -3.74
C ASN A 277 7.07 23.94 -3.03
N SER A 278 7.29 22.64 -2.77
CA SER A 278 6.39 21.88 -1.91
C SER A 278 6.34 22.49 -0.50
N LYS A 279 5.13 22.68 0.01
CA LYS A 279 4.90 23.05 1.42
C LYS A 279 4.98 21.79 2.27
N MET A 280 5.89 21.83 3.24
CA MET A 280 6.16 20.72 4.14
C MET A 280 5.79 21.12 5.57
N VAL A 281 5.42 20.14 6.37
CA VAL A 281 5.20 20.31 7.81
C VAL A 281 5.84 19.15 8.54
N LEU A 282 6.54 19.43 9.64
CA LEU A 282 7.03 18.39 10.53
C LEU A 282 5.85 17.75 11.26
N LEU A 283 5.83 16.42 11.27
CA LEU A 283 4.81 15.66 11.96
C LEU A 283 5.39 15.00 13.20
N GLU A 284 4.52 14.76 14.16
CA GLU A 284 4.82 14.02 15.38
C GLU A 284 3.78 12.91 15.60
N PRO A 285 4.13 11.84 16.33
CA PRO A 285 3.19 10.76 16.61
C PRO A 285 1.93 11.29 17.31
N ASP A 286 0.77 10.77 16.89
CA ASP A 286 -0.49 11.03 17.57
C ASP A 286 -0.93 9.82 18.40
N ASP A 287 -2.07 9.94 19.11
CA ASP A 287 -2.71 8.78 19.74
C ASP A 287 -3.30 7.86 18.67
N TYR A 288 -2.45 6.97 18.15
CA TYR A 288 -2.82 6.07 17.06
C TYR A 288 -3.97 5.14 17.43
N LYS A 289 -4.17 4.82 18.73
CA LYS A 289 -5.30 3.98 19.16
C LYS A 289 -6.61 4.74 19.04
N ASN A 290 -6.63 6.00 19.47
CA ASN A 290 -7.79 6.86 19.26
C ASN A 290 -8.07 7.10 17.77
N VAL A 291 -7.03 7.40 16.98
CA VAL A 291 -7.15 7.55 15.52
C VAL A 291 -7.76 6.29 14.88
N ASN A 292 -7.32 5.10 15.27
CA ASN A 292 -7.91 3.86 14.77
C ASN A 292 -9.38 3.71 15.12
N ASN A 293 -9.76 4.04 16.35
CA ASN A 293 -11.15 3.99 16.78
C ASN A 293 -12.03 4.97 15.99
N GLU A 294 -11.52 6.16 15.68
CA GLU A 294 -12.20 7.16 14.85
C GLU A 294 -12.37 6.68 13.40
N THR A 295 -11.34 6.07 12.81
CA THR A 295 -11.41 5.45 11.48
C THR A 295 -12.48 4.36 11.46
N ILE A 296 -12.46 3.45 12.44
CA ILE A 296 -13.44 2.37 12.57
C ILE A 296 -14.87 2.92 12.70
N ALA A 297 -15.06 3.93 13.55
CA ALA A 297 -16.37 4.55 13.75
C ALA A 297 -16.88 5.21 12.46
N THR A 298 -15.99 5.87 11.72
CA THR A 298 -16.30 6.49 10.42
C THR A 298 -16.74 5.44 9.40
N VAL A 299 -15.96 4.36 9.25
CA VAL A 299 -16.29 3.28 8.32
C VAL A 299 -17.63 2.63 8.67
N LYS A 300 -17.88 2.29 9.93
CA LYS A 300 -19.16 1.70 10.37
C LYS A 300 -20.36 2.61 10.09
N LYS A 301 -20.18 3.93 10.25
CA LYS A 301 -21.23 4.91 9.99
C LYS A 301 -21.53 5.03 8.50
N GLU A 302 -20.49 5.06 7.66
CA GLU A 302 -20.64 5.27 6.22
C GLU A 302 -21.00 3.99 5.44
N VAL A 303 -20.50 2.84 5.90
CA VAL A 303 -20.74 1.50 5.33
C VAL A 303 -21.15 0.54 6.45
N PRO A 304 -22.44 0.52 6.83
CA PRO A 304 -22.92 -0.33 7.92
C PRO A 304 -22.81 -1.83 7.62
N ASN A 305 -22.83 -2.21 6.33
CA ASN A 305 -22.75 -3.61 5.89
C ASN A 305 -21.68 -3.76 4.79
N PRO A 306 -20.39 -3.77 5.14
CA PRO A 306 -19.33 -4.02 4.17
C PRO A 306 -19.49 -5.39 3.51
N SER A 307 -19.44 -5.43 2.18
CA SER A 307 -19.52 -6.66 1.39
C SER A 307 -18.14 -7.22 1.01
N LEU A 308 -17.09 -6.40 1.11
CA LEU A 308 -15.68 -6.74 0.95
C LEU A 308 -14.80 -5.59 1.45
N ALA A 309 -13.63 -5.88 2.01
CA ALA A 309 -12.61 -4.85 2.26
C ALA A 309 -11.19 -5.33 1.96
N ILE A 310 -10.38 -4.43 1.38
CA ILE A 310 -8.97 -4.64 1.06
C ILE A 310 -8.17 -3.51 1.73
N MET A 311 -7.21 -3.89 2.57
CA MET A 311 -6.41 -2.96 3.37
C MET A 311 -4.93 -3.03 2.99
N VAL A 312 -4.31 -1.87 2.82
CA VAL A 312 -2.87 -1.70 2.72
C VAL A 312 -2.39 -0.95 3.94
N ASN A 313 -1.55 -1.58 4.74
CA ASN A 313 -0.98 -1.00 5.94
C ASN A 313 0.51 -0.74 5.74
N CYS A 314 1.03 0.39 6.21
CA CYS A 314 2.47 0.61 6.13
C CYS A 314 3.25 -0.40 6.98
N LEU A 315 4.38 -0.87 6.47
CA LEU A 315 5.34 -1.69 7.21
C LEU A 315 5.83 -0.95 8.45
N ALA A 316 6.18 0.34 8.33
CA ALA A 316 6.62 1.15 9.48
C ALA A 316 5.56 1.24 10.59
N ARG A 317 4.28 1.38 10.21
CA ARG A 317 3.16 1.34 11.17
C ARG A 317 2.98 -0.05 11.78
N SER A 318 3.14 -1.09 10.98
CA SER A 318 3.05 -2.47 11.43
C SER A 318 4.15 -2.80 12.44
N MET A 319 5.38 -2.33 12.23
CA MET A 319 6.50 -2.49 13.17
C MET A 319 6.26 -1.69 14.47
N LEU A 320 5.74 -0.48 14.38
CA LEU A 320 5.35 0.32 15.56
C LEU A 320 4.32 -0.44 16.39
N PHE A 321 3.22 -0.89 15.76
CA PHE A 321 2.18 -1.63 16.45
C PHE A 321 2.67 -2.99 16.98
N GLU A 322 3.62 -3.65 16.32
CA GLU A 322 4.24 -4.88 16.81
C GLU A 322 5.07 -4.62 18.07
N THR A 323 5.89 -3.57 18.05
CA THR A 323 6.73 -3.15 19.19
C THR A 323 5.88 -2.82 20.41
N ASP A 324 4.72 -2.19 20.20
CA ASP A 324 3.79 -1.80 21.26
C ASP A 324 2.81 -2.92 21.66
N GLY A 325 2.92 -4.12 21.06
CA GLY A 325 2.03 -5.25 21.32
C GLY A 325 0.58 -5.05 20.84
N TYR A 326 0.33 -4.07 19.99
CA TYR A 326 -1.00 -3.65 19.52
C TYR A 326 -1.39 -4.22 18.14
N LEU A 327 -0.44 -4.73 17.35
CA LEU A 327 -0.68 -5.15 15.95
C LEU A 327 -1.85 -6.13 15.77
N ASN A 328 -1.96 -7.12 16.66
CA ASN A 328 -3.03 -8.11 16.60
C ASN A 328 -4.38 -7.53 17.04
N GLU A 329 -4.38 -6.61 18.01
CA GLU A 329 -5.57 -5.89 18.45
C GLU A 329 -6.09 -4.99 17.33
N PHE A 330 -5.21 -4.22 16.68
CA PHE A 330 -5.51 -3.40 15.50
C PHE A 330 -6.23 -4.22 14.42
N ALA A 331 -5.66 -5.37 14.04
CA ALA A 331 -6.24 -6.21 12.99
C ALA A 331 -7.64 -6.74 13.33
N LYS A 332 -7.86 -7.16 14.57
CA LYS A 332 -9.19 -7.61 15.06
C LYS A 332 -10.18 -6.46 15.14
N ASN A 333 -9.75 -5.29 15.60
CA ASN A 333 -10.58 -4.10 15.68
C ASN A 333 -11.05 -3.64 14.29
N MET A 334 -10.17 -3.70 13.28
CA MET A 334 -10.58 -3.48 11.88
C MET A 334 -11.60 -4.53 11.42
N GLY A 335 -11.43 -5.81 11.78
CA GLY A 335 -12.41 -6.87 11.50
C GLY A 335 -13.79 -6.59 12.08
N ASN A 336 -13.87 -5.98 13.28
CA ASN A 336 -15.15 -5.57 13.89
C ASN A 336 -15.89 -4.50 13.08
N ALA A 337 -15.20 -3.75 12.22
CA ALA A 337 -15.77 -2.74 11.34
C ALA A 337 -16.07 -3.28 9.94
N LEU A 338 -15.18 -4.13 9.43
CA LEU A 338 -15.15 -4.56 8.03
C LEU A 338 -15.80 -5.93 7.79
N GLY A 339 -16.07 -6.69 8.85
CA GLY A 339 -16.34 -8.11 8.72
C GLY A 339 -15.10 -8.84 8.21
N ASN A 340 -15.27 -9.75 7.26
CA ASN A 340 -14.13 -10.48 6.70
C ASN A 340 -13.39 -9.60 5.70
N TYR A 341 -12.09 -9.41 5.88
CA TYR A 341 -11.26 -8.56 5.02
C TYR A 341 -9.89 -9.21 4.81
N ILE A 342 -9.18 -8.76 3.78
CA ILE A 342 -7.76 -9.07 3.64
C ILE A 342 -6.96 -7.78 3.70
N GLY A 343 -5.81 -7.83 4.34
CA GLY A 343 -4.83 -6.77 4.23
C GLY A 343 -3.40 -7.30 4.20
N PHE A 344 -2.50 -6.41 3.82
CA PHE A 344 -1.07 -6.68 3.83
C PHE A 344 -0.26 -5.46 4.31
N ALA A 345 0.96 -5.71 4.77
CA ALA A 345 1.91 -4.70 5.21
C ALA A 345 3.05 -4.53 4.21
N GLY A 346 3.18 -3.32 3.66
CA GLY A 346 4.08 -2.99 2.56
C GLY A 346 4.97 -1.77 2.80
N TYR A 347 5.97 -1.54 1.94
CA TYR A 347 6.90 -0.40 2.09
C TYR A 347 6.28 0.97 1.80
N GLY A 348 5.06 1.01 1.28
CA GLY A 348 4.28 2.24 1.16
C GLY A 348 2.90 1.97 0.60
N GLU A 349 2.13 3.05 0.51
CA GLU A 349 0.73 3.03 0.14
C GLU A 349 0.50 3.95 -1.06
N GLN A 350 -0.53 3.65 -1.83
CA GLN A 350 -0.93 4.42 -3.00
C GLN A 350 -2.42 4.75 -2.93
N LEU A 351 -2.77 5.99 -3.27
CA LEU A 351 -4.15 6.45 -3.38
C LEU A 351 -4.19 7.57 -4.41
N ARG A 352 -5.00 7.36 -5.46
CA ARG A 352 -5.09 8.23 -6.63
C ARG A 352 -3.72 8.40 -7.28
N ASP A 353 -3.22 9.62 -7.35
CA ASP A 353 -1.95 10.02 -7.97
C ASP A 353 -0.80 10.15 -6.96
N GLN A 354 -1.02 9.78 -5.69
CA GLN A 354 -0.06 10.01 -4.63
C GLN A 354 0.44 8.71 -3.99
N HIS A 355 1.76 8.69 -3.75
CA HIS A 355 2.45 7.72 -2.93
C HIS A 355 2.63 8.27 -1.51
N PHE A 356 2.40 7.42 -0.52
CA PHE A 356 2.55 7.71 0.90
C PHE A 356 3.45 6.69 1.57
N ASN A 357 3.98 7.10 2.72
CA ASN A 357 4.51 6.20 3.72
C ASN A 357 3.77 6.43 5.03
N GLN A 358 3.88 5.48 5.96
CA GLN A 358 3.34 5.62 7.31
C GLN A 358 1.83 5.97 7.33
N THR A 359 1.05 5.43 6.41
CA THR A 359 -0.42 5.54 6.39
C THR A 359 -1.11 4.18 6.31
N MET A 360 -2.44 4.17 6.42
CA MET A 360 -3.28 3.06 5.97
C MET A 360 -4.06 3.53 4.76
N VAL A 361 -4.27 2.66 3.78
CA VAL A 361 -5.30 2.85 2.75
C VAL A 361 -6.25 1.66 2.77
N LEU A 362 -7.54 1.94 2.69
CA LEU A 362 -8.60 0.94 2.80
C LEU A 362 -9.65 1.18 1.73
N ALA A 363 -9.93 0.14 0.93
CA ALA A 363 -11.09 0.10 0.06
C ALA A 363 -12.18 -0.76 0.71
N VAL A 364 -13.39 -0.21 0.84
CA VAL A 364 -14.57 -0.89 1.38
C VAL A 364 -15.67 -0.90 0.32
N PHE A 365 -16.19 -2.08 0.03
CA PHE A 365 -17.28 -2.32 -0.90
C PHE A 365 -18.57 -2.46 -0.09
N GLU A 366 -19.65 -1.81 -0.54
CA GLU A 366 -21.02 -1.95 0.00
C GLU A 366 -21.75 -3.18 -0.56
#